data_AF-A0A833G2Q0-F1
#
_entry.id   AF-A0A833G2Q0-F1
#
_cell.length_a   1.000
_cell.length_b   1.000
_cell.length_c   1.000
_cell.angle_alpha   90.00
_cell.angle_beta   90.00
_cell.angle_gamma   90.00
#
_symmetry.space_group_name_H-M   'P 1'
#
loop_
_entity.id
_entity.type
_entity.pdbx_description
1 polymer ?
#
loop_
_entity_poly.entity_id
_entity_poly.type
_entity_poly.pdbx_seq_one_letter_code
_entity_poly.pdbx_strand_id
1 'polypeptide(L)'
;GEVIPVNIIDKAPSAELRENQTDQDSLPPYPVLDDILECLVEGEMGVDAIVARGHDRDTVHRVEHLLYIAEYKRRQAAPGVKITKKNFGRDRRYPITNRFRDRA
;
A
#
# COMPACT_ATOMS: atom_id res chain seq x y z
N GLY A 1 -10.35 -29.96 -13.61
CA GLY A 1 -10.50 -29.68 -12.18
C GLY A 1 -10.29 -28.20 -11.95
N GLU A 2 -10.83 -27.65 -10.87
CA GLU A 2 -10.65 -26.25 -10.48
C GLU A 2 -9.17 -25.99 -10.15
N VAL A 3 -8.57 -24.94 -10.72
CA VAL A 3 -7.12 -24.69 -10.64
C VAL A 3 -6.71 -24.13 -9.28
N ILE A 4 -7.61 -23.37 -8.64
CA ILE A 4 -7.42 -22.78 -7.32
C ILE A 4 -8.53 -23.31 -6.41
N PRO A 5 -8.18 -23.99 -5.30
CA PRO A 5 -9.15 -24.41 -4.30
C PRO A 5 -9.93 -23.23 -3.68
N VAL A 6 -11.25 -23.39 -3.50
CA VAL A 6 -12.15 -22.36 -2.95
C VAL A 6 -11.73 -21.92 -1.54
N ASN A 7 -11.17 -22.82 -0.73
CA ASN A 7 -10.69 -22.50 0.63
C ASN A 7 -9.55 -21.46 0.66
N ILE A 8 -8.80 -21.28 -0.45
CA ILE A 8 -7.78 -20.23 -0.57
C ILE A 8 -8.43 -18.86 -0.76
N ILE A 9 -9.57 -18.83 -1.46
CA ILE A 9 -10.32 -17.59 -1.75
C ILE A 9 -11.09 -17.13 -0.50
N ASP A 10 -11.73 -18.07 0.21
CA ASP A 10 -12.57 -17.76 1.37
C ASP A 10 -11.78 -17.41 2.64
N LYS A 11 -10.47 -17.73 2.68
CA LYS A 11 -9.63 -17.44 3.84
C LYS A 11 -9.44 -15.92 3.98
N ALA A 12 -9.53 -15.42 5.21
CA ALA A 12 -9.23 -14.03 5.51
C ALA A 12 -7.77 -13.68 5.15
N PRO A 13 -7.51 -12.46 4.64
CA PRO A 13 -6.16 -12.07 4.22
C PRO A 13 -5.20 -12.01 5.42
N SER A 14 -4.02 -12.59 5.24
CA SER A 14 -2.99 -12.72 6.28
C SER A 14 -1.59 -12.76 5.67
N ALA A 15 -0.63 -12.07 6.31
CA ALA A 15 0.80 -12.15 6.01
C ALA A 15 1.45 -13.48 6.43
N GLU A 16 0.77 -14.32 7.22
CA GLU A 16 1.21 -15.66 7.65
C GLU A 16 2.64 -15.75 8.23
N LEU A 17 3.19 -14.67 8.78
CA LEU A 17 4.53 -14.66 9.38
C LEU A 17 4.57 -15.29 10.78
N ARG A 18 3.41 -15.48 11.43
CA ARG A 18 3.21 -16.19 12.69
C ARG A 18 1.80 -16.78 12.80
N GLU A 19 1.60 -17.77 13.68
CA GLU A 19 0.29 -18.36 13.95
C GLU A 19 -0.76 -17.29 14.34
N ASN A 20 -1.94 -17.37 13.73
CA ASN A 20 -3.07 -16.45 13.92
C ASN A 20 -2.81 -14.97 13.59
N GLN A 21 -1.74 -14.63 12.85
CA GLN A 21 -1.57 -13.27 12.35
C GLN A 21 -2.66 -12.93 11.34
N THR A 22 -3.27 -11.75 11.43
CA THR A 22 -4.08 -11.19 10.35
C THR A 22 -3.52 -9.84 9.92
N ASP A 23 -3.58 -9.51 8.63
CA ASP A 23 -3.09 -8.20 8.16
C ASP A 23 -3.94 -7.04 8.71
N GLN A 24 -5.18 -7.36 9.07
CA GLN A 24 -6.14 -6.46 9.68
C GLN A 24 -5.74 -6.01 11.10
N ASP A 25 -4.80 -6.70 11.76
CA ASP A 25 -4.29 -6.27 13.07
C ASP A 25 -3.52 -4.93 12.98
N SER A 26 -2.99 -4.61 11.79
CA SER A 26 -2.07 -3.49 11.61
C SER A 26 -2.34 -2.61 10.40
N LEU A 27 -3.28 -2.97 9.53
CA LEU A 27 -3.63 -2.18 8.35
C LEU A 27 -5.13 -1.89 8.32
N PRO A 28 -5.56 -0.79 7.69
CA PRO A 28 -6.98 -0.61 7.39
C PRO A 28 -7.45 -1.74 6.46
N PRO A 29 -8.77 -1.98 6.36
CA PRO A 29 -9.32 -2.94 5.40
C PRO A 29 -8.78 -2.70 3.99
N TYR A 30 -8.45 -3.77 3.25
CA TYR A 30 -7.85 -3.67 1.91
C TYR A 30 -8.56 -2.71 0.96
N PRO A 31 -9.91 -2.67 0.87
CA PRO A 31 -10.58 -1.70 0.00
C PRO A 31 -10.26 -0.23 0.35
N VAL A 32 -10.07 0.06 1.64
CA VAL A 32 -9.69 1.40 2.11
C VAL A 32 -8.20 1.64 1.85
N LEU A 33 -7.35 0.64 2.13
CA LEU A 33 -5.92 0.71 1.88
C LEU A 33 -5.60 0.97 0.40
N ASP A 34 -6.26 0.23 -0.48
CA ASP A 34 -6.03 0.26 -1.92
C ASP A 34 -6.46 1.60 -2.52
N ASP A 35 -7.60 2.18 -2.11
CA ASP A 35 -8.00 3.52 -2.57
C ASP A 35 -7.02 4.61 -2.10
N ILE A 36 -6.53 4.52 -0.85
CA ILE A 36 -5.50 5.44 -0.35
C ILE A 36 -4.20 5.29 -1.16
N LEU A 37 -3.75 4.06 -1.43
CA LEU A 37 -2.54 3.80 -2.21
C LEU A 37 -2.68 4.27 -3.66
N GLU A 38 -3.83 4.07 -4.28
CA GLU A 38 -4.12 4.57 -5.63
C GLU A 38 -4.03 6.10 -5.67
N CYS A 39 -4.61 6.79 -4.68
CA CYS A 39 -4.52 8.24 -4.56
C CYS A 39 -3.06 8.73 -4.38
N LEU A 40 -2.29 8.09 -3.49
CA LEU A 40 -0.91 8.47 -3.19
C LEU A 40 0.06 8.16 -4.34
N VAL A 41 -0.13 7.01 -5.03
CA VAL A 41 0.83 6.49 -6.01
C VAL A 41 0.46 6.90 -7.42
N GLU A 42 -0.77 6.63 -7.86
CA GLU A 42 -1.21 6.94 -9.21
C GLU A 42 -1.62 8.41 -9.33
N GLY A 43 -2.45 8.87 -8.38
CA GLY A 43 -3.00 10.22 -8.34
C GLY A 43 -2.02 11.31 -7.88
N GLU A 44 -0.91 10.95 -7.22
CA GLU A 44 0.03 11.91 -6.59
C GLU A 44 -0.68 12.95 -5.70
N MET A 45 -1.75 12.52 -5.04
CA MET A 45 -2.54 13.38 -4.18
C MET A 45 -1.81 13.63 -2.85
N GLY A 46 -1.87 14.88 -2.37
CA GLY A 46 -1.47 15.21 -1.00
C GLY A 46 -2.48 14.73 0.04
N VAL A 47 -2.08 14.70 1.31
CA VAL A 47 -2.90 14.14 2.39
C VAL A 47 -4.27 14.82 2.49
N ASP A 48 -4.31 16.15 2.43
CA ASP A 48 -5.56 16.93 2.54
C ASP A 48 -6.60 16.54 1.48
N ALA A 49 -6.13 16.28 0.25
CA ALA A 49 -7.01 15.91 -0.85
C ALA A 49 -7.58 14.49 -0.67
N ILE A 50 -6.81 13.59 -0.06
CA ILE A 50 -7.27 12.23 0.26
C ILE A 50 -8.26 12.26 1.42
N VAL A 51 -8.01 13.08 2.43
CA VAL A 51 -8.94 13.30 3.54
C VAL A 51 -10.26 13.89 3.05
N ALA A 52 -10.21 14.84 2.11
CA ALA A 52 -11.42 15.42 1.50
C ALA A 52 -12.27 14.40 0.72
N ARG A 53 -11.70 13.24 0.33
CA ARG A 53 -12.44 12.12 -0.28
C ARG A 53 -13.19 11.25 0.75
N GLY A 54 -13.01 11.52 2.06
CA GLY A 54 -13.69 10.82 3.14
C GLY A 54 -12.84 9.82 3.91
N HIS A 55 -11.51 9.81 3.70
CA HIS A 55 -10.60 8.98 4.47
C HIS A 55 -10.21 9.64 5.79
N ASP A 56 -10.04 8.83 6.83
CA ASP A 56 -9.52 9.27 8.11
C ASP A 56 -8.07 9.74 8.00
N ARG A 57 -7.76 10.92 8.56
CA ARG A 57 -6.44 11.55 8.42
C ARG A 57 -5.32 10.73 9.04
N ASP A 58 -5.54 10.15 10.22
CA ASP A 58 -4.53 9.35 10.91
C ASP A 58 -4.20 8.08 10.11
N THR A 59 -5.24 7.47 9.52
CA THR A 59 -5.09 6.33 8.61
C THR A 59 -4.29 6.69 7.37
N VAL A 60 -4.59 7.82 6.72
CA VAL A 60 -3.85 8.28 5.53
C VAL A 60 -2.37 8.54 5.86
N HIS A 61 -2.08 9.26 6.94
CA HIS A 61 -0.70 9.51 7.38
C HIS A 61 0.05 8.22 7.70
N ARG A 62 -0.63 7.24 8.32
CA ARG A 62 -0.03 5.94 8.61
C ARG A 62 0.33 5.19 7.32
N VAL A 63 -0.57 5.14 6.36
CA VAL A 63 -0.33 4.47 5.07
C VAL A 63 0.78 5.18 4.29
N GLU A 64 0.78 6.52 4.24
CA GLU A 64 1.83 7.31 3.61
C GLU A 64 3.20 7.02 4.25
N HIS A 65 3.25 6.99 5.59
CA HIS A 65 4.47 6.66 6.32
C HIS A 65 4.99 5.27 5.95
N LEU A 66 4.12 4.26 5.99
CA LEU A 66 4.45 2.87 5.61
C LEU A 66 4.94 2.79 4.17
N LEU A 67 4.28 3.51 3.26
CA LEU A 67 4.68 3.61 1.85
C LEU A 67 6.10 4.15 1.76
N TYR A 68 6.45 5.25 2.42
CA TYR A 68 7.80 5.83 2.35
C TYR A 68 8.88 4.96 2.97
N ILE A 69 8.66 4.38 4.16
CA ILE A 69 9.69 3.55 4.80
C ILE A 69 9.94 2.24 4.05
N ALA A 70 8.98 1.77 3.24
CA ALA A 70 9.14 0.55 2.45
C ALA A 70 9.95 0.74 1.15
N GLU A 71 10.43 1.95 0.84
CA GLU A 71 11.18 2.24 -0.41
C GLU A 71 12.45 1.37 -0.52
N TYR A 72 13.19 1.15 0.58
CA TYR A 72 14.38 0.30 0.57
C TYR A 72 14.08 -1.16 0.22
N LYS A 73 12.90 -1.66 0.60
CA LYS A 73 12.45 -3.02 0.28
C LYS A 73 12.12 -3.13 -1.21
N ARG A 74 11.37 -2.15 -1.73
CA ARG A 74 10.98 -2.11 -3.15
C ARG A 74 12.18 -2.01 -4.09
N ARG A 75 13.24 -1.32 -3.68
CA ARG A 75 14.48 -1.22 -4.49
C ARG A 75 15.20 -2.56 -4.68
N GLN A 76 14.96 -3.52 -3.79
CA GLN A 76 15.52 -4.87 -3.84
C GLN A 76 14.59 -5.88 -4.52
N ALA A 77 13.37 -5.48 -4.89
CA ALA A 77 12.41 -6.36 -5.53
C ALA A 77 12.86 -6.70 -6.97
N ALA A 78 12.61 -7.95 -7.38
CA ALA A 78 12.84 -8.37 -8.76
C ALA A 78 11.93 -7.59 -9.73
N PRO A 79 12.32 -7.43 -11.01
CA PRO A 79 11.46 -6.84 -12.01
C PRO A 79 10.13 -7.60 -12.15
N GLY A 80 9.02 -6.86 -12.25
CA GLY A 80 7.68 -7.40 -12.46
C GLY A 80 6.96 -6.73 -13.63
N VAL A 81 5.86 -7.32 -14.09
CA VAL A 81 5.04 -6.78 -15.18
C VAL A 81 4.29 -5.53 -14.71
N LYS A 82 4.32 -4.46 -15.50
CA LYS A 82 3.56 -3.24 -15.24
C LYS A 82 2.13 -3.40 -15.77
N ILE A 83 1.14 -3.25 -14.89
CA ILE A 83 -0.29 -3.34 -15.21
C ILE A 83 -1.06 -2.04 -14.96
N THR A 84 -0.50 -1.10 -14.20
CA THR A 84 -1.07 0.21 -13.88
C THR A 84 -0.33 1.37 -14.57
N LYS A 85 -0.81 2.61 -14.42
CA LYS A 85 -0.19 3.80 -15.04
C LYS A 85 1.20 4.09 -14.48
N LYS A 86 1.40 3.88 -13.18
CA LYS A 86 2.67 4.11 -12.46
C LYS A 86 3.13 2.85 -11.75
N ASN A 87 4.37 2.43 -12.01
CA ASN A 87 5.00 1.34 -11.28
C ASN A 87 6.00 1.82 -10.21
N PHE A 88 6.27 0.94 -9.25
CA PHE A 88 7.38 1.13 -8.32
C PHE A 88 8.69 0.79 -9.03
N GLY A 89 9.43 1.81 -9.45
CA GLY A 89 10.68 1.64 -10.19
C GLY A 89 10.96 2.81 -11.12
N ARG A 90 10.82 2.59 -12.42
CA ARG A 90 11.16 3.60 -13.44
C ARG A 90 10.28 4.84 -13.31
N ASP A 91 8.98 4.65 -13.08
CA ASP A 91 7.98 5.72 -13.14
C ASP A 91 7.86 6.50 -11.83
N ARG A 92 8.13 5.84 -10.69
CA ARG A 92 8.14 6.45 -9.36
C ARG A 92 9.52 6.31 -8.71
N ARG A 93 10.32 7.37 -8.76
CA ARG A 93 11.68 7.41 -8.21
C ARG A 93 11.73 8.24 -6.93
N TYR A 94 11.73 7.58 -5.78
CA TYR A 94 11.83 8.22 -4.47
C TYR A 94 13.18 7.91 -3.80
N PRO A 95 13.76 8.85 -3.03
CA PRO A 95 14.96 8.58 -2.26
C PRO A 95 14.67 7.59 -1.13
N ILE A 96 15.62 6.68 -0.86
CA ILE A 96 15.53 5.76 0.30
C ILE A 96 15.64 6.57 1.60
N THR A 97 16.62 7.46 1.69
CA THR A 97 16.75 8.39 2.81
C THR A 97 15.83 9.58 2.58
N ASN A 98 14.63 9.54 3.15
CA ASN A 98 13.60 10.57 2.98
C ASN A 98 12.98 11.03 4.30
N ARG A 99 13.19 12.31 4.67
CA ARG A 99 12.55 12.97 5.82
C ARG A 99 11.38 13.89 5.45
N PHE A 100 11.05 14.03 4.16
CA PHE A 100 9.87 14.79 3.75
C PHE A 100 8.60 14.15 4.33
N ARG A 101 7.72 14.96 4.93
CA ARG A 101 6.43 14.54 5.43
C ARG A 101 5.43 15.64 5.10
N ASP A 102 4.33 15.26 4.46
CA ASP A 102 3.22 16.16 4.17
C ASP A 102 2.41 16.33 5.46
N ARG A 103 2.81 17.29 6.28
CA ARG A 103 2.17 17.65 7.56
C ARG A 103 1.62 19.06 7.46
N ALA A 104 0.65 19.25 6.58
CA ALA A 104 -0.20 20.43 6.56
C ALA A 104 -1.35 20.29 7.58
#